data_AF-A0A9R1U0D2-F1
#
_entry.id   AF-A0A9R1U0D2-F1
#
_cell.length_a   1.000
_cell.length_b   1.000
_cell.length_c   1.000
_cell.angle_alpha   90.00
_cell.angle_beta   90.00
_cell.angle_gamma   90.00
#
_symmetry.space_group_name_H-M   'P 1'
#
loop_
_entity.id
_entity.type
_entity.pdbx_description
1 polymer ?
#
loop_
_entity_poly.entity_id
_entity_poly.type
_entity_poly.pdbx_seq_one_letter_code
_entity_poly.pdbx_strand_id
1 'polypeptide(L)'
;MADLETSELVNSEGTDIPSKLIIPKRRSSIFQRRSINTRQQDYVEAINEEQKSEARKNSEDPQEEIFDLSDYISSLKKEQSAWKKTLNERKSQRRCLAKEESQVAAGVELDLSLFTDEERAFIAGRPDYDATSRSLDNLLKIAVKSVELNTQVDHLSKTIAETINQEMNVAKCQLMDLSDI
;
A
#
# COMPACT_ATOMS: atom_id res chain seq x y z
N MET A 1 45.33 4.12 10.84
CA MET A 1 45.23 4.44 9.40
C MET A 1 43.77 4.27 9.01
N ALA A 2 42.95 5.30 8.84
CA ALA A 2 43.22 6.72 8.62
C ALA A 2 42.30 7.61 9.49
N ASP A 3 42.83 8.78 9.81
CA ASP A 3 42.25 9.87 10.60
C ASP A 3 41.43 10.86 9.74
N LEU A 4 40.88 11.87 10.44
CA LEU A 4 40.33 13.20 10.07
C LEU A 4 38.84 13.35 10.42
N GLU A 5 38.46 13.97 11.56
CA GLU A 5 38.42 15.43 11.86
C GLU A 5 37.53 16.20 10.85
N THR A 6 36.51 16.99 11.22
CA THR A 6 36.45 18.05 12.24
C THR A 6 34.98 18.33 12.65
N SER A 7 34.74 18.63 13.92
CA SER A 7 33.52 19.31 14.39
C SER A 7 33.96 20.49 15.25
N GLU A 8 34.01 21.67 14.66
CA GLU A 8 34.09 22.93 15.42
C GLU A 8 32.68 23.49 15.59
N LEU A 9 32.25 23.70 16.83
CA LEU A 9 31.29 24.73 17.19
C LEU A 9 31.63 25.26 18.59
N VAL A 10 32.48 26.29 18.55
CA VAL A 10 32.49 27.51 19.36
C VAL A 10 31.61 27.52 20.63
N ASN A 11 32.34 27.55 21.75
CA ASN A 11 32.11 28.21 23.04
C ASN A 11 30.70 28.53 23.59
N SER A 12 30.52 27.94 24.78
CA SER A 12 29.79 28.36 25.98
C SER A 12 29.71 29.86 26.26
N GLU A 13 28.51 30.35 26.60
CA GLU A 13 28.19 30.99 27.90
C GLU A 13 26.69 31.34 27.95
N GLY A 14 26.01 30.99 29.04
CA GLY A 14 24.61 31.41 29.26
C GLY A 14 23.83 30.50 30.19
N THR A 15 23.55 31.02 31.38
CA THR A 15 22.92 30.43 32.56
C THR A 15 21.46 29.99 32.40
N ASP A 16 21.11 28.96 33.18
CA ASP A 16 19.84 28.70 33.87
C ASP A 16 18.54 28.37 33.10
N ILE A 17 18.05 27.14 33.37
CA ILE A 17 16.70 26.73 33.84
C ILE A 17 16.34 25.38 33.17
N PRO A 18 16.03 24.30 33.93
CA PRO A 18 15.54 23.07 33.33
C PRO A 18 14.12 23.30 32.78
N SER A 19 14.03 23.55 31.47
CA SER A 19 12.76 23.64 30.78
C SER A 19 12.08 22.27 30.80
N LYS A 20 10.96 22.22 31.53
CA LYS A 20 10.03 21.11 31.59
C LYS A 20 9.74 20.64 30.15
N LEU A 21 10.04 19.38 29.82
CA LEU A 21 9.75 18.80 28.50
C LEU A 21 8.24 18.91 28.20
N ILE A 22 7.85 19.95 27.45
CA ILE A 22 6.50 20.11 26.94
C ILE A 22 6.38 19.20 25.72
N ILE A 23 5.81 18.02 25.91
CA ILE A 23 5.46 17.12 24.81
C ILE A 23 4.27 17.75 24.06
N PRO A 24 4.41 18.16 22.79
CA PRO A 24 3.30 18.70 22.03
C PRO A 24 2.29 17.57 21.73
N LYS A 25 1.16 17.58 22.41
CA LYS A 25 0.06 16.64 22.09
C LYS A 25 -0.52 17.01 20.72
N ARG A 26 -0.53 16.06 19.78
CA ARG A 26 -1.19 16.17 18.47
C ARG A 26 -2.66 16.56 18.68
N ARG A 27 -3.03 17.80 18.34
CA ARG A 27 -4.44 18.23 18.31
C ARG A 27 -5.09 17.63 17.06
N SER A 28 -5.94 16.62 17.24
CA SER A 28 -6.82 16.14 16.16
C SER A 28 -7.95 17.15 15.92
N SER A 29 -7.95 17.78 14.75
CA SER A 29 -8.92 18.80 14.29
C SER A 29 -10.34 18.28 13.99
N ILE A 30 -10.68 17.06 14.40
CA ILE A 30 -11.85 16.34 13.85
C ILE A 30 -13.13 16.61 14.66
N PHE A 31 -13.04 17.26 15.82
CA PHE A 31 -14.23 17.59 16.63
C PHE A 31 -14.54 19.08 16.59
N GLN A 32 -15.16 19.52 15.50
CA GLN A 32 -15.80 20.83 15.42
C GLN A 32 -17.23 20.71 15.97
N ARG A 33 -17.45 21.16 17.22
CA ARG A 33 -18.80 21.21 17.81
C ARG A 33 -19.63 22.29 17.10
N ARG A 34 -20.83 21.93 16.64
CA ARG A 34 -21.84 22.91 16.20
C ARG A 34 -22.51 23.50 17.44
N SER A 35 -22.45 24.82 17.63
CA SER A 35 -23.23 25.52 18.64
C SER A 35 -24.68 25.63 18.17
N ILE A 36 -25.63 25.31 19.06
CA ILE A 36 -27.06 25.49 18.82
C ILE A 36 -27.44 26.85 19.43
N ASN A 37 -27.95 27.77 18.61
CA ASN A 37 -28.55 29.02 19.07
C ASN A 37 -29.98 28.74 19.53
N THR A 38 -30.25 28.93 20.83
CA THR A 38 -31.63 28.99 21.36
C THR A 38 -32.19 30.38 21.11
N ARG A 39 -32.96 30.55 20.02
CA ARG A 39 -33.80 31.72 19.83
C ARG A 39 -35.17 31.43 20.45
N GLN A 40 -35.50 32.22 21.46
CA GLN A 40 -36.76 32.25 22.21
C GLN A 40 -37.99 32.27 21.30
N GLN A 41 -39.06 31.59 21.73
CA GLN A 41 -40.42 32.02 21.42
C GLN A 41 -41.36 31.66 22.57
N ASP A 42 -41.83 32.74 23.20
CA ASP A 42 -42.79 32.83 24.28
C ASP A 42 -44.17 32.31 23.88
N TYR A 43 -44.85 31.59 24.76
CA TYR A 43 -46.31 31.66 24.87
C TYR A 43 -46.74 31.57 26.33
N VAL A 44 -47.09 32.74 26.85
CA VAL A 44 -47.78 33.03 28.10
C VAL A 44 -49.28 32.86 27.85
N GLU A 45 -49.91 32.01 28.66
CA GLU A 45 -51.17 32.24 29.38
C GLU A 45 -52.32 32.96 28.65
N ALA A 46 -53.39 32.22 28.34
CA ALA A 46 -54.73 32.75 28.12
C ALA A 46 -55.73 31.95 28.98
N ILE A 47 -56.21 32.61 30.03
CA ILE A 47 -57.26 32.15 30.95
C ILE A 47 -58.61 32.33 30.27
N ASN A 48 -59.53 31.37 30.37
CA ASN A 48 -60.93 31.68 30.65
C ASN A 48 -61.67 30.51 31.32
N GLU A 49 -62.21 30.79 32.50
CA GLU A 49 -63.16 29.96 33.23
C GLU A 49 -64.52 29.98 32.52
N GLU A 50 -65.14 28.81 32.29
CA GLU A 50 -66.59 28.72 32.32
C GLU A 50 -67.05 27.28 32.61
N GLN A 51 -67.61 27.16 33.83
CA GLN A 51 -68.45 26.13 34.42
C GLN A 51 -68.89 24.92 33.55
N LYS A 52 -68.77 23.73 34.16
CA LYS A 52 -69.89 22.93 34.72
C LYS A 52 -69.72 21.43 34.42
N SER A 53 -69.34 20.72 35.49
CA SER A 53 -69.57 19.31 35.80
C SER A 53 -70.33 18.46 34.77
N GLU A 54 -69.73 17.36 34.33
CA GLU A 54 -70.39 16.05 34.30
C GLU A 54 -69.42 14.89 34.06
N ALA A 55 -69.52 13.89 34.94
CA ALA A 55 -69.26 12.47 34.72
C ALA A 55 -67.92 12.04 34.06
N ARG A 56 -66.97 11.70 34.95
CA ARG A 56 -66.04 10.56 34.86
C ARG A 56 -66.17 9.72 33.58
N LYS A 57 -65.24 9.91 32.63
CA LYS A 57 -64.89 8.91 31.63
C LYS A 57 -63.37 8.90 31.44
N ASN A 58 -62.78 7.80 31.90
CA ASN A 58 -61.51 7.19 31.50
C ASN A 58 -60.58 8.04 30.65
N SER A 59 -59.51 8.53 31.27
CA SER A 59 -58.19 8.51 30.67
C SER A 59 -57.28 7.89 31.71
N GLU A 60 -56.76 6.70 31.42
CA GLU A 60 -55.54 6.22 32.06
C GLU A 60 -54.53 7.37 31.95
N ASP A 61 -54.12 7.93 33.09
CA ASP A 61 -52.93 8.76 33.13
C ASP A 61 -51.82 7.94 32.44
N PRO A 62 -51.11 8.49 31.44
CA PRO A 62 -49.87 7.85 31.05
C PRO A 62 -49.01 7.90 32.31
N GLN A 63 -48.82 6.74 32.96
CA GLN A 63 -47.72 6.59 33.89
C GLN A 63 -46.49 7.05 33.11
N GLU A 64 -46.02 8.26 33.41
CA GLU A 64 -44.71 8.70 32.97
C GLU A 64 -43.76 7.64 33.53
N GLU A 65 -43.32 6.70 32.67
CA GLU A 65 -42.26 5.78 33.00
C GLU A 65 -41.10 6.63 33.45
N ILE A 66 -40.85 6.66 34.76
CA ILE A 66 -39.73 7.38 35.34
C ILE A 66 -38.50 6.74 34.74
N PHE A 67 -37.91 7.40 33.74
CA PHE A 67 -36.74 6.90 33.05
C PHE A 67 -35.60 6.79 34.06
N ASP A 68 -35.27 5.56 34.44
CA ASP A 68 -34.22 5.33 35.41
C ASP A 68 -32.84 5.50 34.73
N LEU A 69 -32.30 6.70 34.90
CA LEU A 69 -30.96 7.09 34.48
C LEU A 69 -29.88 6.14 35.04
N SER A 70 -30.07 5.59 36.24
CA SER A 70 -29.09 4.68 36.86
C SER A 70 -29.00 3.36 36.11
N ASP A 71 -30.17 2.79 35.78
CA ASP A 71 -30.26 1.56 35.01
C ASP A 71 -29.77 1.75 33.58
N TYR A 72 -30.07 2.89 32.97
CA TYR A 72 -29.54 3.25 31.65
C TYR A 72 -28.01 3.43 31.63
N ILE A 73 -27.44 4.09 32.64
CA ILE A 73 -25.98 4.20 32.77
C ILE A 73 -25.35 2.82 32.96
N SER A 74 -26.01 1.95 33.71
CA SER A 74 -25.54 0.58 33.96
C SER A 74 -25.59 -0.27 32.68
N SER A 75 -26.63 -0.13 31.86
CA SER A 75 -26.73 -0.81 30.57
C SER A 75 -25.65 -0.32 29.59
N LEU A 76 -25.42 0.99 29.51
CA LEU A 76 -24.36 1.57 28.68
C LEU A 76 -22.95 1.11 29.11
N LYS A 77 -22.69 0.97 30.41
CA LYS A 77 -21.41 0.43 30.90
C LYS A 77 -21.22 -1.03 30.49
N LYS A 78 -22.28 -1.85 30.56
CA LYS A 78 -22.25 -3.25 30.10
C LYS A 78 -22.01 -3.30 28.59
N GLU A 79 -22.71 -2.49 27.82
CA GLU A 79 -22.55 -2.41 26.37
C GLU A 79 -21.11 -1.99 26.00
N GLN A 80 -20.57 -0.96 26.65
CA GLN A 80 -19.19 -0.53 26.45
C GLN A 80 -18.18 -1.65 26.72
N SER A 81 -18.41 -2.45 27.77
CA SER A 81 -17.56 -3.60 28.09
C SER A 81 -17.61 -4.68 27.00
N ALA A 82 -18.80 -4.96 26.46
CA ALA A 82 -19.00 -5.91 25.36
C ALA A 82 -18.30 -5.42 24.08
N TRP A 83 -18.45 -4.15 23.73
CA TRP A 83 -17.77 -3.54 22.58
C TRP A 83 -16.24 -3.59 22.71
N LYS A 84 -15.70 -3.35 23.91
CA LYS A 84 -14.25 -3.48 24.14
C LYS A 84 -13.78 -4.92 23.93
N LYS A 85 -14.54 -5.91 24.40
CA LYS A 85 -14.20 -7.33 24.24
C LYS A 85 -14.20 -7.73 22.76
N THR A 86 -15.26 -7.40 22.02
CA THR A 86 -15.37 -7.71 20.59
C THR A 86 -14.31 -6.99 19.75
N LEU A 87 -13.97 -5.75 20.09
CA LEU A 87 -12.89 -5.01 19.43
C LEU A 87 -11.54 -5.71 19.63
N ASN A 88 -11.24 -6.16 20.84
CA ASN A 88 -9.98 -6.85 21.13
C ASN A 88 -9.89 -8.19 20.40
N GLU A 89 -10.99 -8.95 20.36
CA GLU A 89 -11.07 -10.21 19.63
C GLU A 89 -10.84 -10.01 18.13
N ARG A 90 -11.53 -9.04 17.50
CA ARG A 90 -11.33 -8.70 16.09
C ARG A 90 -9.91 -8.22 15.79
N LYS A 91 -9.29 -7.46 16.70
CA LYS A 91 -7.88 -7.06 16.58
C LYS A 91 -6.94 -8.25 16.66
N SER A 92 -7.27 -9.27 17.44
CA SER A 92 -6.49 -10.50 17.52
C SER A 92 -6.62 -11.29 16.23
N GLN A 93 -7.85 -11.56 15.77
CA GLN A 93 -8.13 -12.27 14.53
C GLN A 93 -7.46 -11.61 13.32
N ARG A 94 -7.57 -10.28 13.19
CA ARG A 94 -6.90 -9.54 12.11
C ARG A 94 -5.39 -9.75 12.11
N ARG A 95 -4.75 -9.78 13.28
CA ARG A 95 -3.30 -9.99 13.39
C ARG A 95 -2.91 -11.42 13.01
N CYS A 96 -3.73 -12.42 13.35
CA CYS A 96 -3.49 -13.80 12.91
C CYS A 96 -3.63 -13.95 11.40
N LEU A 97 -4.73 -13.43 10.83
CA LEU A 97 -4.98 -13.47 9.39
C LEU A 97 -3.89 -12.73 8.59
N ALA A 98 -3.43 -11.57 9.06
CA ALA A 98 -2.34 -10.85 8.41
C ALA A 98 -1.01 -11.63 8.43
N LYS A 99 -0.76 -12.44 9.47
CA LYS A 99 0.40 -13.33 9.52
C LYS A 99 0.26 -14.48 8.53
N GLU A 100 -0.91 -15.13 8.48
CA GLU A 100 -1.20 -16.20 7.52
C GLU A 100 -1.09 -15.69 6.07
N GLU A 101 -1.66 -14.52 5.77
CA GLU A 101 -1.54 -13.87 4.46
C GLU A 101 -0.07 -13.62 4.08
N SER A 102 0.75 -13.13 5.02
CA SER A 102 2.18 -12.93 4.77
C SER A 102 2.94 -14.23 4.51
N GLN A 103 2.52 -15.34 5.12
CA GLN A 103 3.10 -16.66 4.86
C GLN A 103 2.70 -17.16 3.47
N VAL A 104 1.43 -17.03 3.10
CA VAL A 104 0.91 -17.37 1.75
C VAL A 104 1.62 -16.56 0.66
N ALA A 105 1.79 -15.25 0.87
CA ALA A 105 2.46 -14.37 -0.08
C ALA A 105 3.96 -14.64 -0.24
N ALA A 106 4.62 -15.18 0.80
CA ALA A 106 6.02 -15.57 0.75
C ALA A 106 6.27 -16.87 -0.04
N GLY A 107 5.22 -17.50 -0.57
CA GLY A 107 5.27 -18.76 -1.29
C GLY A 107 5.06 -19.92 -0.32
N VAL A 108 3.80 -20.22 -0.02
CA VAL A 108 3.45 -21.44 0.72
C VAL A 108 3.79 -22.65 -0.17
N GLU A 109 4.69 -23.50 0.32
CA GLU A 109 4.71 -24.92 -0.02
C GLU A 109 3.29 -25.43 0.19
N LEU A 110 2.57 -25.69 -0.90
CA LEU A 110 1.25 -26.32 -0.85
C LEU A 110 1.37 -27.55 0.04
N ASP A 111 0.55 -27.62 1.10
CA ASP A 111 0.52 -28.80 1.94
C ASP A 111 -0.03 -29.97 1.10
N LEU A 112 0.91 -30.74 0.56
CA LEU A 112 0.59 -31.83 -0.35
C LEU A 112 -0.03 -33.02 0.40
N SER A 113 -0.05 -33.02 1.74
CA SER A 113 -0.59 -34.12 2.55
C SER A 113 -2.09 -34.35 2.36
N LEU A 114 -2.81 -33.34 1.86
CA LEU A 114 -4.25 -33.40 1.58
C LEU A 114 -4.58 -34.10 0.24
N PHE A 115 -3.59 -34.27 -0.64
CA PHE A 115 -3.78 -34.88 -1.97
C PHE A 115 -3.56 -36.38 -1.93
N THR A 116 -4.27 -37.09 -2.78
CA THR A 116 -4.04 -38.51 -3.05
C THR A 116 -2.67 -38.75 -3.68
N ASP A 117 -2.14 -39.96 -3.57
CA ASP A 117 -0.80 -40.31 -4.07
C ASP A 117 -0.64 -40.00 -5.58
N GLU A 118 -1.70 -40.21 -6.36
CA GLU A 118 -1.74 -39.91 -7.80
C GLU A 118 -1.67 -38.40 -8.08
N GLU A 119 -2.41 -37.59 -7.34
CA GLU A 119 -2.40 -36.14 -7.47
C GLU A 119 -1.06 -35.53 -7.05
N ARG A 120 -0.42 -36.07 -5.99
CA ARG A 120 0.93 -35.66 -5.59
C ARG A 120 1.95 -35.97 -6.67
N ALA A 121 1.89 -37.15 -7.29
CA ALA A 121 2.77 -37.51 -8.39
C ALA A 121 2.57 -36.59 -9.61
N PHE A 122 1.33 -36.21 -9.91
CA PHE A 122 1.01 -35.27 -10.98
C PHE A 122 1.58 -33.86 -10.71
N ILE A 123 1.43 -33.34 -9.49
CA ILE A 123 1.96 -32.03 -9.09
C ILE A 123 3.50 -32.04 -9.10
N ALA A 124 4.13 -33.11 -8.60
CA ALA A 124 5.58 -33.26 -8.61
C ALA A 124 6.15 -33.39 -10.03
N GLY A 125 5.38 -33.93 -10.98
CA GLY A 125 5.74 -34.00 -12.40
C GLY A 125 5.61 -32.67 -13.15
N ARG A 126 5.21 -31.57 -12.48
CA ARG A 126 5.03 -30.27 -13.13
C ARG A 126 6.37 -29.73 -13.66
N PRO A 127 6.46 -29.34 -14.94
CA PRO A 127 7.64 -28.69 -15.47
C PRO A 127 7.94 -27.34 -14.79
N ASP A 128 9.23 -27.02 -14.66
CA ASP A 128 9.67 -25.69 -14.22
C ASP A 128 9.52 -24.68 -15.38
N TYR A 129 8.35 -24.03 -15.40
CA TYR A 129 8.03 -23.01 -16.39
C TYR A 129 8.88 -21.74 -16.25
N ASP A 130 9.37 -21.42 -15.05
CA ASP A 130 10.23 -20.27 -14.85
C ASP A 130 11.62 -20.50 -15.46
N ALA A 131 12.18 -21.70 -15.26
CA ALA A 131 13.41 -22.11 -15.94
C ALA A 131 13.24 -22.09 -17.47
N THR A 132 12.09 -22.56 -17.97
CA THR A 132 11.78 -22.54 -19.40
C THR A 132 11.72 -21.10 -19.94
N SER A 133 11.06 -20.19 -19.22
CA SER A 133 10.98 -18.77 -19.57
C SER A 133 12.36 -18.11 -19.60
N ARG A 134 13.18 -18.31 -18.56
CA ARG A 134 14.57 -17.81 -18.52
C ARG A 134 15.41 -18.34 -19.66
N SER A 135 15.23 -19.60 -20.03
CA SER A 135 15.91 -20.20 -21.19
C SER A 135 15.50 -19.53 -22.50
N LEU A 136 14.21 -19.23 -22.66
CA LEU A 136 13.69 -18.55 -23.85
C LEU A 136 14.22 -17.12 -23.97
N ASP A 137 14.31 -16.38 -22.86
CA ASP A 137 14.92 -15.04 -22.82
C ASP A 137 16.41 -15.08 -23.22
N ASN A 138 17.15 -16.08 -22.75
CA ASN A 138 18.55 -16.26 -23.12
C ASN A 138 18.70 -16.61 -24.61
N LEU A 139 17.83 -17.47 -25.14
CA LEU A 139 17.81 -17.81 -26.56
C LEU A 139 17.53 -16.57 -27.42
N LEU A 140 16.58 -15.72 -27.01
CA LEU A 140 16.27 -14.47 -27.70
C LEU A 140 17.49 -13.54 -27.75
N LYS A 141 18.21 -13.38 -26.63
CA LYS A 141 19.44 -12.57 -26.58
C LYS A 141 20.51 -13.11 -27.53
N ILE A 142 20.67 -14.43 -27.62
CA ILE A 142 21.63 -15.06 -28.54
C ILE A 142 21.20 -14.82 -30.00
N ALA A 143 19.91 -14.97 -30.31
CA ALA A 143 19.39 -14.73 -31.66
C ALA A 143 19.66 -13.29 -32.12
N VAL A 144 19.41 -12.29 -31.26
CA VAL A 144 19.70 -10.88 -31.55
C VAL A 144 21.19 -10.68 -31.86
N LYS A 145 22.08 -11.21 -31.01
CA LYS A 145 23.54 -11.12 -31.24
C LYS A 145 23.98 -11.82 -32.52
N SER A 146 23.35 -12.95 -32.86
CA SER A 146 23.64 -13.66 -34.10
C SER A 146 23.27 -12.85 -35.34
N VAL A 147 22.13 -12.15 -35.30
CA VAL A 147 21.71 -11.27 -36.39
C VAL A 147 22.67 -10.09 -36.51
N GLU A 148 23.04 -9.46 -35.39
CA GLU A 148 23.99 -8.35 -35.37
C GLU A 148 25.38 -8.74 -35.90
N LEU A 149 25.87 -9.93 -35.52
CA LEU A 149 27.13 -10.44 -36.06
C LEU A 149 27.04 -10.64 -37.58
N ASN A 150 25.93 -11.21 -38.05
CA ASN A 150 25.76 -11.48 -39.48
C ASN A 150 25.72 -10.18 -40.30
N THR A 151 25.05 -9.13 -39.81
CA THR A 151 25.02 -7.83 -40.50
C THR A 151 26.41 -7.17 -40.55
N GLN A 152 27.21 -7.31 -39.48
CA GLN A 152 28.59 -6.81 -39.46
C GLN A 152 29.49 -7.58 -40.43
N VAL A 153 29.35 -8.91 -40.51
CA VAL A 153 30.10 -9.76 -41.45
C VAL A 153 29.75 -9.40 -42.90
N ASP A 154 28.46 -9.22 -43.20
CA ASP A 154 28.00 -8.81 -44.54
C ASP A 154 28.56 -7.44 -44.93
N HIS A 155 28.56 -6.48 -44.01
CA HIS A 155 29.15 -5.17 -44.23
C HIS A 155 30.65 -5.29 -44.53
N LEU A 156 31.40 -5.99 -43.67
CA LEU A 156 32.83 -6.19 -43.84
C LEU A 156 33.16 -6.86 -45.18
N SER A 157 32.41 -7.89 -45.56
CA SER A 157 32.58 -8.58 -46.84
C SER A 157 32.41 -7.63 -48.02
N LYS A 158 31.42 -6.74 -47.98
CA LYS A 158 31.20 -5.75 -49.04
C LYS A 158 32.35 -4.74 -49.09
N THR A 159 32.76 -4.21 -47.95
CA THR A 159 33.87 -3.23 -47.90
C THR A 159 35.18 -3.83 -48.41
N ILE A 160 35.48 -5.09 -48.07
CA ILE A 160 36.66 -5.80 -48.59
C ILE A 160 36.56 -5.98 -50.11
N ALA A 161 35.40 -6.39 -50.63
CA ALA A 161 35.22 -6.54 -52.07
C ALA A 161 35.36 -5.20 -52.83
N GLU A 162 34.84 -4.10 -52.26
CA GLU A 162 34.97 -2.75 -52.82
C GLU A 162 36.42 -2.27 -52.83
N THR A 163 37.14 -2.43 -51.71
CA THR A 163 38.56 -2.03 -51.60
C THR A 163 39.45 -2.81 -52.56
N ILE A 164 39.29 -4.13 -52.66
CA ILE A 164 40.04 -4.96 -53.62
C ILE A 164 39.76 -4.51 -55.06
N ASN A 165 38.49 -4.26 -55.42
CA ASN A 165 38.15 -3.79 -56.76
C ASN A 165 38.78 -2.42 -57.06
N GLN A 166 38.84 -1.54 -56.07
CA GLN A 166 39.43 -0.22 -56.21
C GLN A 166 40.95 -0.31 -56.40
N GLU A 167 41.64 -1.12 -55.60
CA GLU A 167 43.08 -1.37 -55.75
C GLU A 167 43.41 -2.04 -57.09
N MET A 168 42.61 -3.01 -57.53
CA MET A 168 42.78 -3.67 -58.82
C MET A 168 42.62 -2.67 -59.98
N ASN A 169 41.67 -1.74 -59.89
CA ASN A 169 41.50 -0.69 -60.89
C ASN A 169 42.69 0.28 -60.90
N VAL A 170 43.22 0.65 -59.74
CA VAL A 170 44.43 1.50 -59.65
C VAL A 170 45.63 0.80 -60.29
N ALA A 171 45.87 -0.47 -59.93
CA ALA A 171 46.96 -1.26 -60.51
C ALA A 171 46.81 -1.43 -62.03
N LYS A 172 45.57 -1.61 -62.52
CA LYS A 172 45.26 -1.69 -63.94
C LYS A 172 45.60 -0.39 -64.68
N CYS A 173 45.23 0.78 -64.14
CA CYS A 173 45.57 2.07 -64.72
C CYS A 173 47.09 2.26 -64.78
N GLN A 174 47.81 1.95 -63.68
CA GLN A 174 49.27 2.04 -63.65
C GLN A 174 49.95 1.13 -64.70
N LEU A 175 49.42 -0.08 -64.92
CA LEU A 175 49.91 -0.98 -65.96
C LEU A 175 49.68 -0.42 -67.37
N MET A 176 48.51 0.18 -67.62
CA MET A 176 48.20 0.85 -68.89
C MET A 176 49.18 2.00 -69.15
N ASP A 177 49.39 2.86 -68.14
CA ASP A 177 50.32 4.00 -68.22
C ASP A 177 51.77 3.56 -68.51
N LEU A 178 52.20 2.41 -67.96
CA LEU A 178 53.52 1.82 -68.23
C LEU A 178 53.62 1.15 -69.61
N SER A 179 52.50 0.71 -70.18
CA SER A 179 52.45 0.06 -71.50
C SER A 179 52.31 1.02 -72.68
N ASP A 180 51.91 2.28 -72.40
CA ASP A 180 51.75 3.34 -73.41
C ASP A 180 53.05 4.17 -73.63
N ILE A 181 54.22 3.59 -73.29
CA ILE A 181 55.59 4.02 -73.66
C ILE A 181 56.15 3.06 -74.71
#